data_AF-A0A838W5J1-F1
#
_entry.id   AF-A0A838W5J1-F1
#
_cell.length_a   1.000
_cell.length_b   1.000
_cell.length_c   1.000
_cell.angle_alpha   90.00
_cell.angle_beta   90.00
_cell.angle_gamma   90.00
#
_symmetry.space_group_name_H-M   'P 1'
#
loop_
_entity.id
_entity.type
_entity.pdbx_description
1 polymer ?
#
loop_
_entity_poly.entity_id
_entity_poly.type
_entity_poly.pdbx_seq_one_letter_code
_entity_poly.pdbx_strand_id
1 'polypeptide(L)'
;MEELVASLGDRQANLLIKMSPPVVTTDLIQKQSQKPVIDFRLYDSKTNQTFKEVTYYITIEKNGEKLLSDWFYDPDGDLSIQMQPRNTSQITVSGDIDPILNAYTSQGSGHVVASGPIFLEGGLYNFIVRIVTVDFVKTILPDDQQPVFDGGLSVGAYQNKSLDVNGTPIPVEILSYYDKINNITYVPSSNAISFDMPFNYDMNKLNDTDNNVYIHQEVYVPRPSALSSSGGYAGFVNGKDVTYNLVVDGSNETKDVVHFMLTKPLILQIASQYNQTSNNPSSSSSSIMNFSLVPSETGSKATEAPMDHTTMMMPPL
;
A
#
# COMPACT_ATOMS: atom_id res chain seq x y z
N MET A 1 3.27 3.47 -6.50
CA MET A 1 3.05 4.65 -7.38
C MET A 1 1.66 4.46 -7.95
N GLU A 2 0.90 5.54 -7.99
CA GLU A 2 -0.49 5.60 -8.44
C GLU A 2 -0.60 6.64 -9.55
N GLU A 3 -1.36 6.38 -10.61
CA GLU A 3 -1.72 7.36 -11.63
C GLU A 3 -3.24 7.44 -11.73
N LEU A 4 -3.79 8.64 -11.58
CA LEU A 4 -5.24 8.89 -11.51
C LEU A 4 -5.63 9.93 -12.54
N VAL A 5 -6.85 9.86 -13.07
CA VAL A 5 -7.29 10.69 -14.20
C VAL A 5 -8.55 11.46 -13.84
N ALA A 6 -8.58 12.75 -14.14
CA ALA A 6 -9.75 13.61 -13.98
C ALA A 6 -9.84 14.65 -15.12
N SER A 7 -11.01 15.29 -15.25
CA SER A 7 -11.21 16.42 -16.15
C SER A 7 -10.91 17.74 -15.41
N LEU A 8 -10.25 18.65 -16.10
CA LEU A 8 -9.98 20.02 -15.67
C LEU A 8 -10.45 20.97 -16.78
N GLY A 9 -11.74 21.31 -16.76
CA GLY A 9 -12.36 22.05 -17.87
C GLY A 9 -12.32 21.25 -19.18
N ASP A 10 -11.67 21.80 -20.20
CA ASP A 10 -11.46 21.15 -21.51
C ASP A 10 -10.21 20.26 -21.56
N ARG A 11 -9.38 20.28 -20.52
CA ARG A 11 -8.16 19.48 -20.40
C ARG A 11 -8.42 18.21 -19.59
N GLN A 12 -7.62 17.19 -19.86
CA GLN A 12 -7.60 15.96 -19.07
C GLN A 12 -6.30 15.96 -18.27
N ALA A 13 -6.44 15.88 -16.95
CA ALA A 13 -5.33 15.95 -16.02
C ALA A 13 -5.09 14.57 -15.40
N ASN A 14 -3.83 14.17 -15.38
CA ASN A 14 -3.39 12.99 -14.65
C ASN A 14 -2.63 13.44 -13.41
N LEU A 15 -2.91 12.80 -12.27
CA LEU A 15 -2.15 12.95 -11.04
C LEU A 15 -1.32 11.69 -10.82
N LEU A 16 0.00 11.87 -10.79
CA LEU A 16 0.94 10.84 -10.34
C LEU A 16 1.22 11.03 -8.85
N ILE A 17 1.03 9.97 -8.06
CA ILE A 17 1.44 9.90 -6.65
C ILE A 17 2.53 8.84 -6.52
N LYS A 18 3.72 9.23 -6.09
CA LYS A 18 4.87 8.32 -6.01
C LYS A 18 5.53 8.38 -4.65
N MET A 19 5.88 7.23 -4.10
CA MET A 19 6.70 7.11 -2.90
C MET A 19 8.15 6.79 -3.28
N SER A 20 9.09 7.51 -2.65
CA SER A 20 10.53 7.36 -2.82
C SER A 20 11.20 7.20 -1.44
N PRO A 21 11.95 6.12 -1.18
CA PRO A 21 12.14 4.95 -2.04
C PRO A 21 10.83 4.17 -2.24
N PRO A 22 10.74 3.31 -3.28
CA PRO A 22 9.50 2.62 -3.60
C PRO A 22 9.08 1.59 -2.55
N VAL A 23 10.05 1.06 -1.80
CA VAL A 23 9.79 0.13 -0.69
C VAL A 23 10.02 0.84 0.63
N VAL A 24 8.95 0.96 1.40
CA VAL A 24 8.93 1.51 2.75
C VAL A 24 8.26 0.48 3.64
N THR A 25 8.89 0.15 4.76
CA THR A 25 8.32 -0.78 5.75
C THR A 25 8.45 -0.22 7.15
N THR A 26 7.60 -0.70 8.06
CA THR A 26 7.70 -0.33 9.48
C THR A 26 9.07 -0.66 10.06
N ASP A 27 9.73 -1.73 9.59
CA ASP A 27 11.07 -2.10 10.03
C ASP A 27 12.14 -1.10 9.58
N LEU A 28 12.09 -0.66 8.31
CA LEU A 28 13.01 0.35 7.78
C LEU A 28 12.82 1.71 8.46
N ILE A 29 11.58 2.10 8.73
CA ILE A 29 11.27 3.31 9.48
C ILE A 29 11.85 3.22 10.90
N GLN A 30 11.58 2.12 11.62
CA GLN A 30 11.98 1.98 13.02
C GLN A 30 13.49 1.78 13.20
N LYS A 31 14.14 0.96 12.37
CA LYS A 31 15.56 0.61 12.51
C LYS A 31 16.50 1.54 11.77
N GLN A 32 16.08 2.09 10.64
CA GLN A 32 16.94 2.91 9.77
C GLN A 32 16.51 4.38 9.72
N SER A 33 15.46 4.77 10.46
CA SER A 33 14.94 6.15 10.46
C SER A 33 14.65 6.66 9.04
N GLN A 34 14.13 5.77 8.18
CA GLN A 34 13.78 6.10 6.80
C GLN A 34 12.76 7.25 6.79
N LYS A 35 12.97 8.21 5.89
CA LYS A 35 12.10 9.38 5.69
C LYS A 35 11.62 9.38 4.23
N PRO A 36 10.54 8.65 3.92
CA PRO A 36 10.03 8.58 2.56
C PRO A 36 9.60 9.95 2.05
N VAL A 37 9.78 10.21 0.76
CA VAL A 37 9.24 11.37 0.06
C VAL A 37 8.06 10.92 -0.78
N ILE A 38 6.94 11.64 -0.66
CA ILE A 38 5.78 11.46 -1.52
C ILE A 38 5.77 12.60 -2.54
N ASP A 39 5.88 12.23 -3.81
CA ASP A 39 5.86 13.14 -4.94
C ASP A 39 4.46 13.16 -5.58
N PHE A 40 3.95 14.35 -5.86
CA PHE A 40 2.70 14.61 -6.54
C PHE A 40 3.00 15.40 -7.82
N ARG A 41 2.62 14.86 -8.97
CA ARG A 41 2.79 15.52 -10.26
C ARG A 41 1.46 15.57 -10.99
N LEU A 42 0.93 16.77 -11.19
CA LEU A 42 -0.26 17.00 -12.02
C LEU A 42 0.20 17.34 -13.45
N TYR A 43 -0.23 16.57 -14.46
CA TYR A 43 0.17 16.80 -15.85
C TYR A 43 -0.96 16.56 -16.84
N ASP A 44 -0.87 17.23 -17.99
CA ASP A 44 -1.84 17.07 -19.08
C ASP A 44 -1.65 15.70 -19.75
N SER A 45 -2.71 14.90 -19.82
CA SER A 45 -2.64 13.51 -20.31
C SER A 45 -2.20 13.41 -21.77
N LYS A 46 -2.45 14.45 -22.58
CA LYS A 46 -2.17 14.45 -24.02
C LYS A 46 -0.74 14.88 -24.32
N THR A 47 -0.24 15.86 -23.57
CA THR A 47 1.08 16.46 -23.84
C THR A 47 2.17 15.98 -22.89
N ASN A 48 1.79 15.31 -21.79
CA ASN A 48 2.68 14.92 -20.67
C ASN A 48 3.42 16.11 -20.03
N GLN A 49 2.92 17.34 -20.22
CA GLN A 49 3.47 18.54 -19.61
C GLN A 49 2.89 18.74 -18.21
N THR A 50 3.77 18.96 -17.23
CA THR A 50 3.36 19.31 -15.85
C THR A 50 2.61 20.64 -15.87
N PHE A 51 1.48 20.69 -15.18
CA PHE A 51 0.75 21.93 -14.92
C PHE A 51 1.54 22.79 -13.95
N LYS A 52 1.52 24.11 -14.10
CA LYS A 52 2.26 25.04 -13.21
C LYS A 52 1.34 25.71 -12.20
N GLU A 53 1.93 26.35 -11.20
CA GLU A 53 1.24 27.19 -10.21
C GLU A 53 0.08 26.42 -9.53
N VAL A 54 0.37 25.20 -9.09
CA VAL A 54 -0.64 24.26 -8.61
C VAL A 54 -0.75 24.33 -7.09
N THR A 55 -1.96 24.58 -6.61
CA THR A 55 -2.31 24.40 -5.19
C THR A 55 -3.08 23.10 -5.01
N TYR A 56 -2.53 22.24 -4.16
CA TYR A 56 -3.09 20.97 -3.73
C TYR A 56 -3.71 21.11 -2.34
N TYR A 57 -4.95 20.67 -2.16
CA TYR A 57 -5.49 20.38 -0.84
C TYR A 57 -5.45 18.87 -0.63
N ILE A 58 -4.55 18.42 0.24
CA ILE A 58 -4.22 17.00 0.41
C ILE A 58 -4.72 16.55 1.77
N THR A 59 -5.51 15.48 1.76
CA THR A 59 -5.91 14.74 2.96
C THR A 59 -5.27 13.35 2.93
N ILE A 60 -4.60 12.98 4.00
CA ILE A 60 -4.04 11.63 4.20
C ILE A 60 -4.87 10.93 5.27
N GLU A 61 -5.40 9.76 4.94
CA GLU A 61 -6.21 8.94 5.84
C GLU A 61 -5.63 7.53 5.98
N LYS A 62 -5.83 6.92 7.15
CA LYS A 62 -5.61 5.50 7.37
C LYS A 62 -6.82 4.94 8.10
N ASN A 63 -7.39 3.84 7.59
CA ASN A 63 -8.56 3.18 8.19
C ASN A 63 -9.77 4.13 8.38
N GLY A 64 -9.90 5.16 7.53
CA GLY A 64 -10.93 6.20 7.63
C GLY A 64 -10.66 7.28 8.69
N GLU A 65 -9.54 7.20 9.42
CA GLU A 65 -9.09 8.27 10.30
C GLU A 65 -8.19 9.24 9.53
N LYS A 66 -8.52 10.52 9.61
CA LYS A 66 -7.77 11.61 9.01
C LYS A 66 -6.51 11.90 9.81
N LEU A 67 -5.35 11.70 9.20
CA LEU A 67 -4.03 11.95 9.80
C LEU A 67 -3.53 13.36 9.53
N LEU A 68 -3.69 13.83 8.29
CA LEU A 68 -3.24 15.13 7.81
C LEU A 68 -4.28 15.69 6.84
N SER A 69 -4.50 17.01 6.87
CA SER A 69 -5.30 17.70 5.86
C SER A 69 -4.84 19.14 5.77
N ASP A 70 -4.17 19.49 4.67
CA ASP A 70 -3.53 20.80 4.53
C ASP A 70 -3.39 21.25 3.08
N TRP A 71 -3.04 22.52 2.91
CA TRP A 71 -2.83 23.18 1.61
C TRP A 71 -1.35 23.20 1.29
N PHE A 72 -1.02 22.79 0.06
CA PHE A 72 0.33 22.76 -0.45
C PHE A 72 0.38 23.48 -1.79
N TYR A 73 1.43 24.24 -2.04
CA TYR A 73 1.61 24.99 -3.28
C TYR A 73 2.97 24.69 -3.89
N ASP A 74 2.95 24.36 -5.18
CA ASP A 74 4.15 24.18 -5.98
C ASP A 74 4.08 24.97 -7.29
N PRO A 75 5.02 25.90 -7.55
CA PRO A 75 5.01 26.73 -8.76
C PRO A 75 5.26 25.93 -10.04
N ASP A 76 5.99 24.82 -9.96
CA ASP A 76 6.26 23.93 -11.11
C ASP A 76 5.25 22.78 -11.18
N GLY A 77 4.42 22.60 -10.15
CA GLY A 77 3.39 21.58 -10.05
C GLY A 77 3.92 20.18 -9.69
N ASP A 78 5.20 20.06 -9.34
CA ASP A 78 5.85 18.82 -8.94
C ASP A 78 6.11 18.85 -7.42
N LEU A 79 5.04 18.74 -6.64
CA LEU A 79 5.08 18.87 -5.18
C LEU A 79 5.73 17.63 -4.54
N SER A 80 6.77 17.85 -3.71
CA SER A 80 7.38 16.80 -2.87
C SER A 80 7.12 17.06 -1.37
N ILE A 81 6.63 16.05 -0.67
CA ILE A 81 6.46 16.06 0.79
C ILE A 81 7.31 14.94 1.41
N GLN A 82 8.31 15.32 2.18
CA GLN A 82 9.06 14.37 3.01
C GLN A 82 8.26 14.02 4.26
N MET A 83 7.96 12.75 4.42
CA MET A 83 7.34 12.19 5.61
C MET A 83 8.43 11.87 6.64
N GLN A 84 8.32 12.46 7.83
CA GLN A 84 9.20 12.21 8.95
C GLN A 84 8.42 11.56 10.11
N PRO A 85 8.31 10.22 10.11
CA PRO A 85 7.63 9.47 11.16
C PRO A 85 8.22 9.76 12.54
N ARG A 86 7.37 10.15 13.49
CA ARG A 86 7.72 10.40 14.89
C ARG A 86 6.55 10.03 15.79
N ASN A 87 6.83 9.37 16.91
CA ASN A 87 5.82 9.06 17.91
C ASN A 87 5.46 10.33 18.70
N THR A 88 4.54 11.12 18.15
CA THR A 88 4.01 12.38 18.70
C THR A 88 2.49 12.37 18.57
N SER A 89 1.80 13.30 19.22
CA SER A 89 0.33 13.30 19.26
C SER A 89 -0.34 13.73 17.95
N GLN A 90 0.37 14.43 17.06
CA GLN A 90 -0.21 14.99 15.83
C GLN A 90 0.86 15.20 14.78
N ILE A 91 0.43 15.30 13.52
CA ILE A 91 1.30 15.67 12.41
C ILE A 91 1.43 17.18 12.37
N THR A 92 2.67 17.67 12.24
CA THR A 92 3.00 19.07 11.99
C THR A 92 3.65 19.20 10.63
N VAL A 93 3.22 20.18 9.83
CA VAL A 93 3.81 20.50 8.53
C VAL A 93 4.75 21.70 8.68
N SER A 94 5.94 21.59 8.10
CA SER A 94 6.92 22.67 8.00
C SER A 94 7.33 22.87 6.54
N GLY A 95 7.15 24.09 6.07
CA GLY A 95 7.48 24.57 4.73
C GLY A 95 7.56 26.10 4.78
N ASP A 96 7.94 26.74 3.68
CA ASP A 96 7.65 28.16 3.50
C ASP A 96 6.14 28.31 3.27
N ILE A 97 5.59 29.51 3.47
CA ILE A 97 4.16 29.77 3.28
C ILE A 97 3.99 30.67 2.07
N ASP A 98 3.27 30.19 1.06
CA ASP A 98 2.76 31.06 0.01
C ASP A 98 1.68 31.98 0.60
N PRO A 99 1.81 33.31 0.47
CA PRO A 99 0.93 34.26 1.15
C PRO A 99 -0.45 34.39 0.50
N ILE A 100 -0.70 33.81 -0.68
CA ILE A 100 -1.97 33.98 -1.40
C ILE A 100 -3.02 33.06 -0.82
N LEU A 101 -2.71 31.76 -0.69
CA LEU A 101 -3.62 30.76 -0.12
C LEU A 101 -3.18 30.22 1.24
N ASN A 102 -2.12 30.80 1.82
CA ASN A 102 -1.51 30.33 3.07
C ASN A 102 -1.15 28.83 2.98
N ALA A 103 -0.63 28.42 1.83
CA ALA A 103 -0.30 27.04 1.51
C ALA A 103 1.19 26.78 1.74
N TYR A 104 1.51 25.58 2.23
CA TYR A 104 2.89 25.15 2.43
C TYR A 104 3.60 24.94 1.10
N THR A 105 4.76 25.55 0.94
CA THR A 105 5.65 25.35 -0.21
C THR A 105 7.03 24.91 0.26
N SER A 106 7.82 24.34 -0.66
CA SER A 106 9.13 23.82 -0.31
C SER A 106 10.04 24.91 0.24
N GLN A 107 10.72 24.60 1.35
CA GLN A 107 11.89 25.37 1.77
C GLN A 107 13.04 24.98 0.82
N GLY A 108 14.09 25.79 0.69
CA GLY A 108 15.21 25.57 -0.26
C GLY A 108 15.87 24.16 -0.33
N SER A 109 15.44 23.20 0.50
CA SER A 109 15.61 21.75 0.35
C SER A 109 14.81 21.09 -0.78
N GLY A 110 13.84 21.76 -1.39
CA GLY A 110 13.01 21.23 -2.48
C GLY A 110 11.89 20.28 -2.04
N HIS A 111 11.51 20.31 -0.77
CA HIS A 111 10.35 19.56 -0.25
C HIS A 111 9.76 20.25 0.98
N VAL A 112 8.45 20.07 1.17
CA VAL A 112 7.76 20.32 2.43
C VAL A 112 8.02 19.12 3.36
N VAL A 113 8.04 19.33 4.68
CA VAL A 113 8.24 18.24 5.64
C VAL A 113 6.98 18.07 6.50
N ALA A 114 6.43 16.87 6.52
CA ALA A 114 5.36 16.48 7.44
C ALA A 114 5.95 15.56 8.52
N SER A 115 5.98 16.04 9.77
CA SER A 115 6.54 15.28 10.89
C SER A 115 5.47 14.95 11.92
N GLY A 116 5.38 13.69 12.33
CA GLY A 116 4.44 13.24 13.36
C GLY A 116 4.09 11.76 13.20
N PRO A 117 2.93 11.30 13.71
CA PRO A 117 2.53 9.90 13.67
C PRO A 117 2.04 9.44 12.28
N ILE A 118 2.86 9.67 11.25
CA ILE A 118 2.66 9.21 9.86
C ILE A 118 3.54 7.99 9.60
N PHE A 119 3.01 6.96 8.91
CA PHE A 119 3.74 5.74 8.52
C PHE A 119 4.33 4.90 9.67
N LEU A 120 3.96 5.17 10.93
CA LEU A 120 4.37 4.34 12.08
C LEU A 120 3.73 2.95 12.05
N GLU A 121 2.58 2.84 11.41
CA GLU A 121 1.87 1.59 11.16
C GLU A 121 1.93 1.23 9.68
N GLY A 122 2.06 -0.06 9.37
CA GLY A 122 1.98 -0.53 7.99
C GLY A 122 0.54 -0.63 7.50
N GLY A 123 0.37 -0.94 6.23
CA GLY A 123 -0.88 -1.01 5.50
C GLY A 123 -1.09 0.16 4.53
N LEU A 124 -2.31 0.24 4.00
CA LEU A 124 -2.72 1.22 3.00
C LEU A 124 -3.00 2.59 3.64
N TYR A 125 -2.47 3.64 3.01
CA TYR A 125 -2.76 5.05 3.30
C TYR A 125 -3.46 5.64 2.09
N ASN A 126 -4.58 6.31 2.32
CA ASN A 126 -5.38 6.94 1.27
C ASN A 126 -4.99 8.41 1.17
N PHE A 127 -4.76 8.87 -0.06
CA PHE A 127 -4.40 10.24 -0.40
C PHE A 127 -5.53 10.83 -1.23
N ILE A 128 -6.33 11.68 -0.60
CA ILE A 128 -7.39 12.44 -1.24
C ILE A 128 -6.82 13.80 -1.61
N VAL A 129 -6.64 14.04 -2.90
CA VAL A 129 -5.96 15.22 -3.45
C VAL A 129 -6.95 16.03 -4.27
N ARG A 130 -7.30 17.21 -3.78
CA ARG A 130 -8.13 18.18 -4.51
C ARG A 130 -7.25 19.26 -5.12
N ILE A 131 -7.41 19.53 -6.42
CA ILE A 131 -6.68 20.59 -7.10
C ILE A 131 -7.49 21.89 -7.04
N VAL A 132 -6.86 22.94 -6.53
CA VAL A 132 -7.52 24.21 -6.18
C VAL A 132 -7.18 25.29 -7.20
N THR A 133 -5.92 25.37 -7.60
CA THR A 133 -5.43 26.30 -8.62
C THR A 133 -4.59 25.54 -9.63
N VAL A 134 -4.58 26.04 -10.86
CA VAL A 134 -3.74 25.56 -11.95
C VAL A 134 -3.42 26.75 -12.86
N ASP A 135 -2.20 26.79 -13.40
CA ASP A 135 -1.63 27.81 -14.31
C ASP A 135 -1.46 29.22 -13.69
N PHE A 136 -2.30 29.59 -12.72
CA PHE A 136 -2.24 30.86 -12.01
C PHE A 136 -2.69 30.70 -10.55
N VAL A 137 -1.80 30.88 -9.59
CA VAL A 137 -2.08 30.75 -8.14
C VAL A 137 -3.19 31.68 -7.61
N LYS A 138 -3.51 32.77 -8.33
CA LYS A 138 -4.58 33.73 -7.96
C LYS A 138 -5.96 33.34 -8.51
N THR A 139 -6.04 32.31 -9.34
CA THR A 139 -7.29 31.87 -9.98
C THR A 139 -7.72 30.56 -9.36
N ILE A 140 -8.57 30.64 -8.33
CA ILE A 140 -9.17 29.47 -7.72
C ILE A 140 -10.22 28.89 -8.68
N LEU A 141 -10.13 27.59 -8.93
CA LEU A 141 -11.13 26.87 -9.70
C LEU A 141 -12.47 26.85 -8.93
N PRO A 142 -13.62 27.02 -9.61
CA PRO A 142 -14.92 26.82 -8.98
C PRO A 142 -15.00 25.46 -8.27
N ASP A 143 -15.67 25.38 -7.12
CA ASP A 143 -15.70 24.16 -6.30
C ASP A 143 -16.21 22.92 -7.06
N ASP A 144 -17.15 23.10 -7.99
CA ASP A 144 -17.70 22.05 -8.86
C ASP A 144 -16.77 21.65 -10.02
N GLN A 145 -15.66 22.36 -10.19
CA GLN A 145 -14.64 22.15 -11.23
C GLN A 145 -13.27 21.75 -10.65
N GLN A 146 -13.13 21.67 -9.33
CA GLN A 146 -11.91 21.20 -8.68
C GLN A 146 -11.84 19.67 -8.79
N PRO A 147 -10.91 19.10 -9.58
CA PRO A 147 -10.78 17.66 -9.65
C PRO A 147 -10.30 17.12 -8.31
N VAL A 148 -10.90 16.00 -7.91
CA VAL A 148 -10.53 15.24 -6.70
C VAL A 148 -10.01 13.89 -7.17
N PHE A 149 -8.80 13.58 -6.73
CA PHE A 149 -8.15 12.31 -6.94
C PHE A 149 -8.10 11.54 -5.61
N ASP A 150 -8.35 10.24 -5.65
CA ASP A 150 -8.26 9.35 -4.50
C ASP A 150 -7.33 8.19 -4.86
N GLY A 151 -6.17 8.13 -4.19
CA GLY A 151 -5.12 7.15 -4.48
C GLY A 151 -4.53 6.52 -3.24
N GLY A 152 -4.11 5.26 -3.36
CA GLY A 152 -3.53 4.50 -2.27
C GLY A 152 -2.00 4.39 -2.34
N LEU A 153 -1.30 4.55 -1.21
CA LEU A 153 0.09 4.10 -1.07
C LEU A 153 0.24 3.19 0.15
N SER A 154 0.98 2.10 -0.01
CA SER A 154 1.18 1.11 1.04
C SER A 154 2.52 1.28 1.74
N VAL A 155 2.51 1.20 3.07
CA VAL A 155 3.72 0.98 3.89
C VAL A 155 3.73 -0.47 4.32
N GLY A 156 4.77 -1.22 4.02
CA GLY A 156 4.86 -2.64 4.39
C GLY A 156 4.84 -2.83 5.91
N ALA A 157 3.80 -3.47 6.44
CA ALA A 157 3.72 -3.93 7.83
C ALA A 157 4.62 -5.16 8.00
N TYR A 158 5.80 -4.95 8.57
CA TYR A 158 6.76 -6.03 8.81
C TYR A 158 6.47 -6.70 10.15
N GLN A 159 6.44 -8.03 10.15
CA GLN A 159 6.47 -8.86 11.35
C GLN A 159 7.48 -9.98 11.17
N ASN A 160 8.12 -10.38 12.26
CA ASN A 160 8.90 -11.62 12.31
C ASN A 160 8.42 -12.51 13.44
N LYS A 161 8.55 -13.81 13.24
CA LYS A 161 8.17 -14.80 14.25
C LYS A 161 9.06 -16.02 14.11
N SER A 162 9.55 -16.55 15.24
CA SER A 162 10.14 -17.89 15.26
C SER A 162 9.02 -18.90 15.50
N LEU A 163 8.75 -19.72 14.50
CA LEU A 163 7.76 -20.79 14.54
C LEU A 163 8.42 -22.09 15.04
N ASP A 164 7.80 -22.74 16.01
CA ASP A 164 8.24 -24.06 16.47
C ASP A 164 7.69 -25.15 15.54
N VAL A 165 8.57 -25.75 14.75
CA VAL A 165 8.27 -26.85 13.84
C VAL A 165 8.90 -28.11 14.41
N ASN A 166 8.08 -28.89 15.13
CA ASN A 166 8.48 -30.16 15.75
C ASN A 166 9.71 -30.05 16.67
N GLY A 167 9.77 -28.99 17.49
CA GLY A 167 10.88 -28.71 18.41
C GLY A 167 12.03 -27.92 17.78
N THR A 168 11.94 -27.59 16.48
CA THR A 168 12.94 -26.77 15.79
C THR A 168 12.40 -25.36 15.54
N PRO A 169 13.03 -24.31 16.10
CA PRO A 169 12.63 -22.93 15.83
C PRO A 169 13.04 -22.52 14.41
N ILE A 170 12.07 -22.09 13.60
CA ILE A 170 12.28 -21.58 12.24
C ILE A 170 11.83 -20.11 12.18
N PRO A 171 12.74 -19.15 11.91
CA PRO A 171 12.37 -17.75 11.77
C PRO A 171 11.63 -17.52 10.44
N VAL A 172 10.44 -16.95 10.49
CA VAL A 172 9.72 -16.46 9.31
C VAL A 172 9.53 -14.96 9.42
N GLU A 173 9.63 -14.28 8.28
CA GLU A 173 9.31 -12.86 8.16
C GLU A 173 8.10 -12.74 7.26
N ILE A 174 7.17 -11.85 7.61
CA ILE A 174 5.99 -11.59 6.80
C ILE A 174 5.84 -10.09 6.62
N LEU A 175 5.60 -9.68 5.38
CA LEU A 175 5.39 -8.30 5.00
C LEU A 175 3.99 -8.15 4.40
N SER A 176 3.20 -7.23 4.96
CA SER A 176 1.86 -6.94 4.46
C SER A 176 1.76 -5.53 3.92
N TYR A 177 1.28 -5.39 2.68
CA TYR A 177 1.08 -4.06 2.09
C TYR A 177 -0.35 -3.55 2.24
N TYR A 178 -1.27 -4.37 2.74
CA TYR A 178 -2.68 -3.99 2.89
C TYR A 178 -3.01 -3.51 4.30
N ASP A 179 -2.75 -4.34 5.32
CA ASP A 179 -2.98 -3.97 6.73
C ASP A 179 -2.06 -4.78 7.66
N LYS A 180 -2.05 -4.46 8.95
CA LYS A 180 -1.25 -5.18 9.94
C LYS A 180 -1.71 -6.65 10.08
N ILE A 181 -0.77 -7.56 9.89
CA ILE A 181 -0.96 -9.00 10.14
C ILE A 181 -0.84 -9.36 11.62
N ASN A 182 -1.51 -10.44 12.00
CA ASN A 182 -1.57 -10.99 13.36
C ASN A 182 -1.52 -12.53 13.32
N ASN A 183 -1.48 -13.17 14.50
CA ASN A 183 -1.60 -14.63 14.66
C ASN A 183 -0.70 -15.49 13.77
N ILE A 184 0.56 -15.07 13.58
CA ILE A 184 1.54 -15.86 12.83
C ILE A 184 1.84 -17.16 13.59
N THR A 185 1.44 -18.29 13.03
CA THR A 185 1.46 -19.61 13.66
C THR A 185 1.89 -20.71 12.69
N TYR A 186 2.34 -21.83 13.24
CA TYR A 186 2.57 -23.07 12.51
C TYR A 186 1.38 -24.02 12.72
N VAL A 187 0.91 -24.64 11.64
CA VAL A 187 -0.20 -25.61 11.65
C VAL A 187 0.36 -27.00 11.32
N PRO A 188 0.57 -27.88 12.34
CA PRO A 188 1.24 -29.17 12.13
C PRO A 188 0.49 -30.12 11.20
N SER A 189 -0.84 -30.12 11.21
CA SER A 189 -1.66 -31.05 10.41
C SER A 189 -1.50 -30.89 8.91
N SER A 190 -1.13 -29.69 8.45
CA SER A 190 -0.94 -29.34 7.04
C SER A 190 0.48 -28.87 6.74
N ASN A 191 1.39 -28.91 7.72
CA ASN A 191 2.72 -28.30 7.63
C ASN A 191 2.72 -26.85 7.13
N ALA A 192 1.78 -26.03 7.61
CA ALA A 192 1.55 -24.70 7.06
C ALA A 192 2.05 -23.55 7.95
N ILE A 193 2.52 -22.48 7.33
CA ILE A 193 2.60 -21.15 7.96
C ILE A 193 1.23 -20.51 7.81
N SER A 194 0.62 -20.06 8.91
CA SER A 194 -0.66 -19.34 8.87
C SER A 194 -0.56 -17.99 9.56
N PHE A 195 -1.27 -17.01 9.02
CA PHE A 195 -1.35 -15.67 9.59
C PHE A 195 -2.69 -14.99 9.21
N ASP A 196 -3.10 -14.06 10.05
CA ASP A 196 -4.38 -13.37 9.93
C ASP A 196 -4.17 -11.91 9.55
N MET A 197 -5.06 -11.38 8.74
CA MET A 197 -5.12 -9.96 8.41
C MET A 197 -6.56 -9.46 8.57
N PRO A 198 -6.79 -8.33 9.25
CA PRO A 198 -8.06 -7.63 9.20
C PRO A 198 -8.49 -7.36 7.75
N PHE A 199 -9.75 -7.63 7.43
CA PHE A 199 -10.29 -7.36 6.10
C PHE A 199 -11.80 -7.07 6.15
N ASN A 200 -12.23 -6.09 5.36
CA ASN A 200 -13.64 -5.73 5.25
C ASN A 200 -14.28 -6.40 4.02
N TYR A 201 -15.17 -7.36 4.27
CA TYR A 201 -15.90 -8.12 3.25
C TYR A 201 -17.18 -7.45 2.75
N ASP A 202 -17.35 -6.14 2.96
CA ASP A 202 -18.49 -5.38 2.43
C ASP A 202 -18.48 -5.37 0.90
N MET A 203 -19.38 -6.17 0.31
CA MET A 203 -19.50 -6.31 -1.13
C MET A 203 -19.90 -5.00 -1.83
N ASN A 204 -20.58 -4.07 -1.16
CA ASN A 204 -20.93 -2.79 -1.80
C ASN A 204 -19.66 -1.98 -2.04
N LYS A 205 -18.77 -1.92 -1.05
CA LYS A 205 -17.47 -1.25 -1.17
C LYS A 205 -16.55 -1.96 -2.15
N LEU A 206 -16.48 -3.28 -2.10
CA LEU A 206 -15.59 -4.06 -2.96
C LEU A 206 -16.04 -4.04 -4.44
N ASN A 207 -17.33 -3.92 -4.71
CA ASN A 207 -17.87 -3.81 -6.08
C ASN A 207 -17.84 -2.39 -6.64
N ASP A 208 -17.54 -1.38 -5.82
CA ASP A 208 -17.39 -0.01 -6.30
C ASP A 208 -16.37 0.03 -7.45
N THR A 209 -16.70 0.71 -8.54
CA THR A 209 -15.83 0.82 -9.72
C THR A 209 -14.54 1.56 -9.40
N ASP A 210 -14.57 2.47 -8.44
CA ASP A 210 -13.42 3.28 -8.05
C ASP A 210 -12.53 2.55 -7.03
N ASN A 211 -13.00 1.43 -6.48
CA ASN A 211 -12.21 0.61 -5.57
C ASN A 211 -11.30 -0.37 -6.33
N ASN A 212 -10.00 -0.11 -6.35
CA ASN A 212 -8.99 -0.97 -6.98
C ASN A 212 -8.29 -1.90 -5.99
N VAL A 213 -9.05 -2.52 -5.07
CA VAL A 213 -8.50 -3.40 -4.03
C VAL A 213 -7.54 -4.45 -4.61
N TYR A 214 -6.36 -4.47 -4.04
CA TYR A 214 -5.28 -5.40 -4.36
C TYR A 214 -4.59 -5.79 -3.06
N ILE A 215 -4.37 -7.08 -2.85
CA ILE A 215 -3.72 -7.56 -1.63
C ILE A 215 -2.40 -8.22 -2.03
N HIS A 216 -1.31 -7.60 -1.56
CA HIS A 216 0.04 -8.11 -1.66
C HIS A 216 0.56 -8.48 -0.26
N GLN A 217 0.97 -9.74 -0.10
CA GLN A 217 1.65 -10.23 1.10
C GLN A 217 2.93 -10.93 0.67
N GLU A 218 3.97 -10.87 1.49
CA GLU A 218 5.21 -11.61 1.28
C GLU A 218 5.51 -12.48 2.49
N VAL A 219 5.86 -13.73 2.25
CA VAL A 219 6.35 -14.65 3.29
C VAL A 219 7.78 -15.03 2.96
N TYR A 220 8.69 -14.65 3.84
CA TYR A 220 10.11 -14.98 3.75
C TYR A 220 10.34 -16.30 4.48
N VAL A 221 10.59 -17.36 3.70
CA VAL A 221 10.77 -18.72 4.20
C VAL A 221 12.25 -19.09 4.12
N PRO A 222 12.93 -19.39 5.24
CA PRO A 222 14.32 -19.83 5.20
C PRO A 222 14.49 -21.11 4.39
N ARG A 223 15.57 -21.20 3.62
CA ARG A 223 16.01 -22.44 2.96
C ARG A 223 17.45 -22.81 3.31
N PRO A 224 17.75 -24.11 3.49
CA PRO A 224 16.79 -25.19 3.63
C PRO A 224 16.06 -25.12 4.99
N SER A 225 14.77 -25.45 5.03
CA SER A 225 14.00 -25.63 6.25
C SER A 225 12.86 -26.63 6.08
N ALA A 226 12.26 -27.08 7.19
CA ALA A 226 11.08 -27.96 7.17
C ALA A 226 9.82 -27.28 6.55
N LEU A 227 9.89 -25.97 6.32
CA LEU A 227 8.85 -25.17 5.68
C LEU A 227 9.17 -24.83 4.21
N SER A 228 10.27 -25.34 3.66
CA SER A 228 10.66 -25.17 2.25
C SER A 228 10.61 -26.50 1.50
N SER A 229 10.11 -26.52 0.26
CA SER A 229 10.04 -27.75 -0.57
C SER A 229 10.54 -27.49 -2.00
N SER A 230 11.87 -27.46 -2.15
CA SER A 230 12.53 -27.23 -3.45
C SER A 230 11.97 -26.01 -4.19
N GLY A 231 11.73 -24.92 -3.45
CA GLY A 231 11.17 -23.66 -3.96
C GLY A 231 9.68 -23.72 -4.35
N GLY A 232 8.95 -24.80 -4.05
CA GLY A 232 7.55 -24.95 -4.39
C GLY A 232 6.61 -24.72 -3.21
N TYR A 233 5.49 -24.03 -3.45
CA TYR A 233 4.51 -23.68 -2.42
C TYR A 233 3.06 -23.74 -2.93
N ALA A 234 2.15 -24.13 -2.05
CA ALA A 234 0.70 -24.00 -2.22
C ALA A 234 0.16 -22.95 -1.25
N GLY A 235 -0.77 -22.12 -1.73
CA GLY A 235 -1.30 -20.97 -0.99
C GLY A 235 -2.80 -21.05 -0.85
N PHE A 236 -3.31 -20.70 0.32
CA PHE A 236 -4.74 -20.67 0.61
C PHE A 236 -5.12 -19.37 1.30
N VAL A 237 -6.29 -18.83 0.94
CA VAL A 237 -6.89 -17.65 1.59
C VAL A 237 -8.30 -17.99 1.97
N ASN A 238 -8.61 -17.94 3.27
CA ASN A 238 -9.86 -18.45 3.84
C ASN A 238 -10.20 -19.88 3.37
N GLY A 239 -9.18 -20.72 3.22
CA GLY A 239 -9.31 -22.10 2.71
C GLY A 239 -9.52 -22.23 1.20
N LYS A 240 -9.71 -21.13 0.44
CA LYS A 240 -9.72 -21.15 -1.02
C LYS A 240 -8.29 -21.30 -1.53
N ASP A 241 -8.07 -22.24 -2.44
CA ASP A 241 -6.78 -22.40 -3.13
C ASP A 241 -6.49 -21.18 -4.02
N VAL A 242 -5.35 -20.55 -3.78
CA VAL A 242 -4.82 -19.41 -4.52
C VAL A 242 -3.38 -19.68 -5.01
N THR A 243 -3.01 -20.95 -5.15
CA THR A 243 -1.64 -21.36 -5.51
C THR A 243 -1.15 -20.68 -6.79
N TYR A 244 -2.01 -20.59 -7.82
CA TYR A 244 -1.68 -19.89 -9.09
C TYR A 244 -1.55 -18.37 -8.98
N ASN A 245 -1.88 -17.80 -7.81
CA ASN A 245 -1.69 -16.40 -7.49
C ASN A 245 -0.48 -16.16 -6.57
N LEU A 246 0.32 -17.22 -6.35
CA LEU A 246 1.63 -17.10 -5.74
C LEU A 246 2.69 -16.82 -6.79
N VAL A 247 3.58 -15.89 -6.48
CA VAL A 247 4.85 -15.73 -7.17
C VAL A 247 5.95 -16.02 -6.17
N VAL A 248 6.94 -16.84 -6.55
CA VAL A 248 7.99 -17.28 -5.62
C VAL A 248 9.33 -16.79 -6.14
N ASP A 249 9.97 -15.89 -5.40
CA ASP A 249 11.35 -15.48 -5.63
C ASP A 249 12.29 -16.44 -4.89
N GLY A 250 13.05 -17.25 -5.62
CA GLY A 250 14.07 -18.13 -5.05
C GLY A 250 15.50 -17.66 -5.33
N SER A 251 15.68 -16.44 -5.85
CA SER A 251 16.99 -15.91 -6.24
C SER A 251 17.96 -15.76 -5.05
N ASN A 252 17.45 -15.67 -3.83
CA ASN A 252 18.25 -15.67 -2.61
C ASN A 252 18.60 -17.09 -2.16
N GLU A 253 19.89 -17.37 -1.96
CA GLU A 253 20.40 -18.70 -1.57
C GLU A 253 19.90 -19.22 -0.21
N THR A 254 19.47 -18.32 0.66
CA THR A 254 19.15 -18.60 2.08
C THR A 254 17.67 -18.51 2.41
N LYS A 255 16.84 -17.97 1.50
CA LYS A 255 15.39 -17.86 1.70
C LYS A 255 14.64 -17.75 0.39
N ASP A 256 13.40 -18.21 0.39
CA ASP A 256 12.43 -17.91 -0.66
C ASP A 256 11.52 -16.76 -0.20
N VAL A 257 11.10 -15.91 -1.13
CA VAL A 257 10.07 -14.89 -0.90
C VAL A 257 8.83 -15.30 -1.65
N VAL A 258 7.77 -15.66 -0.93
CA VAL A 258 6.50 -16.05 -1.52
C VAL A 258 5.53 -14.89 -1.48
N HIS A 259 5.18 -14.37 -2.65
CA HIS A 259 4.24 -13.27 -2.84
C HIS A 259 2.83 -13.80 -3.06
N PHE A 260 1.88 -13.46 -2.18
CA PHE A 260 0.45 -13.59 -2.46
C PHE A 260 0.00 -12.38 -3.25
N MET A 261 -0.47 -12.58 -4.48
CA MET A 261 -0.86 -11.52 -5.42
C MET A 261 -2.36 -11.60 -5.70
N LEU A 262 -3.20 -11.09 -4.79
CA LEU A 262 -4.64 -11.22 -4.91
C LEU A 262 -5.25 -10.03 -5.66
N THR A 263 -5.79 -10.30 -6.84
CA THR A 263 -6.48 -9.31 -7.67
C THR A 263 -7.92 -9.10 -7.21
N LYS A 264 -8.52 -7.94 -7.53
CA LYS A 264 -9.93 -7.63 -7.23
C LYS A 264 -10.91 -8.76 -7.62
N PRO A 265 -10.86 -9.38 -8.82
CA PRO A 265 -11.73 -10.50 -9.16
C PRO A 265 -11.60 -11.69 -8.19
N LEU A 266 -10.38 -12.03 -7.78
CA LEU A 266 -10.14 -13.10 -6.82
C LEU A 266 -10.63 -12.73 -5.40
N ILE A 267 -10.40 -11.48 -4.98
CA ILE A 267 -10.86 -10.96 -3.70
C ILE A 267 -12.39 -10.99 -3.63
N LEU A 268 -13.10 -10.61 -4.70
CA LEU A 268 -14.56 -10.71 -4.79
C LEU A 268 -15.05 -12.15 -4.65
N GLN A 269 -14.34 -13.13 -5.24
CA GLN A 269 -14.65 -14.54 -5.04
C GLN A 269 -14.46 -14.97 -3.58
N ILE A 270 -13.34 -14.60 -2.96
CA ILE A 270 -13.07 -14.91 -1.54
C ILE A 270 -14.14 -14.27 -0.64
N ALA A 271 -14.49 -13.01 -0.90
CA ALA A 271 -15.49 -12.27 -0.13
C ALA A 271 -16.90 -12.85 -0.25
N SER A 272 -17.32 -13.21 -1.47
CA SER A 272 -18.61 -13.86 -1.68
C SER A 272 -18.70 -15.22 -0.97
N GLN A 273 -17.65 -16.04 -1.02
CA GLN A 273 -17.57 -17.31 -0.29
C GLN A 273 -17.60 -17.11 1.24
N TYR A 274 -16.87 -16.10 1.73
CA TYR A 274 -16.87 -15.75 3.15
C TYR A 274 -18.27 -15.35 3.65
N ASN A 275 -18.97 -14.47 2.90
CA ASN A 275 -20.29 -13.98 3.28
C ASN A 275 -21.38 -15.06 3.20
N GLN A 276 -21.22 -16.06 2.31
CA GLN A 276 -22.13 -17.22 2.23
C GLN A 276 -21.98 -18.17 3.43
N THR A 277 -20.75 -18.38 3.91
CA THR A 277 -20.47 -19.35 4.97
C THR A 277 -20.62 -18.78 6.38
N SER A 278 -20.44 -17.47 6.54
CA SER A 278 -20.39 -16.83 7.86
C SER A 278 -21.76 -16.49 8.48
N ASN A 279 -22.90 -16.72 7.80
CA ASN A 279 -24.24 -16.30 8.27
C ASN A 279 -24.31 -14.86 8.80
N ASN A 280 -23.43 -13.96 8.31
CA ASN A 280 -23.25 -12.63 8.87
C ASN A 280 -23.63 -11.57 7.83
N PRO A 281 -24.94 -11.24 7.69
CA PRO A 281 -25.35 -10.16 6.83
C PRO A 281 -24.97 -8.85 7.53
N SER A 282 -23.95 -8.18 7.01
CA SER A 282 -23.83 -6.72 7.13
C SER A 282 -23.75 -6.15 8.56
N SER A 283 -22.60 -6.24 9.23
CA SER A 283 -22.33 -5.33 10.37
C SER A 283 -20.85 -5.24 10.75
N SER A 284 -20.20 -4.14 10.31
CA SER A 284 -19.30 -3.24 11.06
C SER A 284 -18.23 -3.75 12.05
N SER A 285 -17.93 -5.05 12.17
CA SER A 285 -16.80 -5.56 12.94
C SER A 285 -15.72 -6.10 12.00
N SER A 286 -14.47 -5.65 12.19
CA SER A 286 -13.29 -6.13 11.49
C SER A 286 -13.29 -7.67 11.40
N SER A 287 -13.49 -8.18 10.19
CA SER A 287 -13.47 -9.62 9.89
C SER A 287 -12.03 -10.02 9.55
N ILE A 288 -11.73 -11.32 9.63
CA ILE A 288 -10.35 -11.81 9.43
C ILE A 288 -10.24 -12.51 8.08
N MET A 289 -9.26 -12.10 7.28
CA MET A 289 -8.72 -12.85 6.16
C MET A 289 -7.56 -13.69 6.64
N ASN A 290 -7.71 -15.02 6.61
CA ASN A 290 -6.67 -15.96 6.99
C ASN A 290 -5.87 -16.39 5.76
N PHE A 291 -4.55 -16.35 5.87
CA PHE A 291 -3.61 -16.85 4.88
C PHE A 291 -2.96 -18.12 5.41
N SER A 292 -2.73 -19.08 4.50
CA SER A 292 -2.00 -20.31 4.79
C SER A 292 -1.07 -20.64 3.64
N LEU A 293 0.21 -20.84 3.95
CA LEU A 293 1.26 -21.20 3.01
C LEU A 293 1.81 -22.58 3.36
N VAL A 294 1.81 -23.49 2.39
CA VAL A 294 2.24 -24.88 2.56
C VAL A 294 3.40 -25.15 1.61
N PRO A 295 4.54 -25.70 2.07
CA PRO A 295 5.57 -26.20 1.16
C PRO A 295 5.01 -27.33 0.29
N SER A 296 5.19 -27.23 -1.03
CA SER A 296 4.61 -28.18 -1.98
C SER A 296 5.50 -28.42 -3.20
N GLU A 297 5.80 -29.69 -3.48
CA GLU A 297 6.57 -30.06 -4.67
C GLU A 297 5.83 -29.82 -5.99
N THR A 298 4.51 -29.69 -5.96
CA THR A 298 3.63 -29.52 -7.14
C THR A 298 2.98 -28.14 -7.21
N GLY A 299 3.25 -27.27 -6.23
CA GLY A 299 2.74 -25.90 -6.19
C GLY A 299 3.52 -24.93 -7.07
N SER A 300 3.26 -23.64 -6.89
CA SER A 300 3.98 -22.57 -7.59
C SER A 300 5.46 -22.61 -7.25
N LYS A 301 6.30 -22.64 -8.28
CA LYS A 301 7.73 -22.86 -8.17
C LYS A 301 8.51 -21.54 -8.20
N ALA A 302 9.59 -21.54 -7.45
CA ALA A 302 10.57 -20.47 -7.42
C ALA A 302 11.16 -20.21 -8.80
N THR A 303 11.25 -18.94 -9.17
CA THR A 303 12.08 -18.48 -10.27
C THR A 303 13.44 -18.05 -9.73
N GLU A 304 14.52 -18.49 -10.39
CA GLU A 304 15.89 -18.11 -10.01
C GLU A 304 16.31 -16.73 -10.55
N ALA A 305 15.51 -16.14 -11.43
CA ALA A 305 15.74 -14.77 -11.92
C ALA A 305 15.34 -13.76 -10.83
N PRO A 306 16.18 -12.74 -10.54
CA PRO A 306 15.83 -11.67 -9.61
C PRO A 306 14.55 -10.98 -10.09
N MET A 307 13.56 -10.82 -9.20
CA MET A 307 12.34 -10.11 -9.52
C MET A 307 12.42 -8.66 -9.08
N ASP A 308 11.94 -7.74 -9.93
CA ASP A 308 11.83 -6.32 -9.57
C ASP A 308 10.58 -6.12 -8.69
N HIS A 309 10.80 -5.96 -7.38
CA HIS A 309 9.74 -5.71 -6.41
C HIS A 309 8.92 -4.44 -6.71
N THR A 310 9.48 -3.49 -7.48
CA THR A 310 8.83 -2.22 -7.80
C THR A 310 7.61 -2.38 -8.71
N THR A 311 7.66 -3.36 -9.62
CA THR A 311 6.58 -3.63 -10.59
C THR A 311 5.46 -4.51 -10.02
N MET A 312 5.70 -5.18 -8.88
CA MET A 312 4.72 -6.06 -8.23
C MET A 312 3.75 -5.34 -7.28
N MET A 313 4.08 -4.12 -6.86
CA MET A 313 3.24 -3.35 -5.93
C MET A 313 2.12 -2.55 -6.62
N MET A 314 2.03 -2.61 -7.96
CA MET A 314 1.00 -1.90 -8.70
C MET A 314 -0.18 -2.82 -9.00
N PRO A 315 -1.44 -2.39 -8.76
CA PRO A 315 -2.56 -3.03 -9.42
C PRO A 315 -2.34 -2.92 -10.94
N PRO A 316 -2.67 -3.96 -11.73
CA PRO A 316 -2.62 -3.85 -13.18
C PRO A 316 -3.55 -2.70 -13.62
N LEU A 317 -3.01 -1.81 -14.47
CA LEU A 317 -3.74 -0.74 -15.14
C LEU A 317 -4.98 -1.25 -15.87
#